data_AF-A0AAU1NRM8-F1
#
_entry.id   AF-A0AAU1NRM8-F1
#
_cell.length_a   1.000
_cell.length_b   1.000
_cell.length_c   1.000
_cell.angle_alpha   90.00
_cell.angle_beta   90.00
_cell.angle_gamma   90.00
#
_symmetry.space_group_name_H-M   'P 1'
#
loop_
_entity.id
_entity.type
_entity.pdbx_description
1 polymer ?
#
loop_
_entity_poly.entity_id
_entity_poly.type
_entity_poly.pdbx_seq_one_letter_code
_entity_poly.pdbx_strand_id
1 'polypeptide(L)'
;MARWQPGATQRLVVAAVDLFTEQGYDATTVTQIAERAGVTKSTFFRHFSDKPASSAMGPANRELGPRLKAAVVASTELQERDALKSVGLAAAMTAALIARGVPDPTVHLAGELGVLAFKRGYAQWSESDRDDTEGLAPHALAALEDLRAATASLG
;
A
#
# COMPACT_ATOMS: atom_id res chain seq x y z
N MET A 1 -24.83 6.19 -15.44
CA MET A 1 -23.85 5.46 -14.60
C MET A 1 -22.81 4.85 -15.52
N ALA A 2 -21.56 5.31 -15.47
CA ALA A 2 -20.50 4.82 -16.37
C ALA A 2 -20.16 3.36 -16.02
N ARG A 3 -20.42 2.45 -16.97
CA ARG A 3 -20.07 1.04 -16.90
C ARG A 3 -18.56 0.91 -17.07
N TRP A 4 -17.87 0.68 -15.96
CA TRP A 4 -16.43 0.56 -15.85
C TRP A 4 -15.89 -0.55 -16.76
N GLN A 5 -14.75 -0.32 -17.40
CA GLN A 5 -13.97 -1.42 -17.96
C GLN A 5 -13.15 -2.05 -16.83
N PRO A 6 -13.28 -3.38 -16.60
CA PRO A 6 -12.39 -4.10 -15.71
C PRO A 6 -10.92 -3.89 -16.12
N GLY A 7 -10.03 -3.76 -15.14
CA GLY A 7 -8.58 -3.69 -15.36
C GLY A 7 -8.00 -2.32 -15.77
N ALA A 8 -8.80 -1.26 -15.90
CA ALA A 8 -8.26 0.08 -16.22
C ALA A 8 -7.26 0.59 -15.16
N THR A 9 -7.55 0.38 -13.87
CA THR A 9 -6.64 0.71 -12.76
C THR A 9 -5.35 -0.09 -12.83
N GLN A 10 -5.43 -1.39 -13.14
CA GLN A 10 -4.26 -2.24 -13.26
C GLN A 10 -3.36 -1.78 -14.40
N ARG A 11 -3.92 -1.52 -15.59
CA ARG A 11 -3.16 -0.98 -16.73
C ARG A 11 -2.47 0.35 -16.41
N LEU A 12 -3.15 1.23 -15.70
CA LEU A 12 -2.61 2.52 -15.27
C LEU A 12 -1.42 2.36 -14.32
N VAL A 13 -1.49 1.45 -13.34
CA VAL A 13 -0.37 1.22 -12.42
C VAL A 13 0.80 0.53 -13.11
N VAL A 14 0.52 -0.46 -13.96
CA VAL A 14 1.51 -1.15 -14.80
C VAL A 14 2.28 -0.14 -15.65
N ALA A 15 1.57 0.72 -16.38
CA ALA A 15 2.16 1.78 -17.19
C ALA A 15 3.03 2.74 -16.38
N ALA A 16 2.57 3.14 -15.19
CA ALA A 16 3.32 4.03 -14.31
C ALA A 16 4.62 3.39 -13.83
N VAL A 17 4.59 2.13 -13.38
CA VAL A 17 5.80 1.42 -12.93
C VAL A 17 6.80 1.26 -14.07
N ASP A 18 6.35 0.90 -15.27
CA ASP A 18 7.23 0.75 -16.43
C ASP A 18 7.91 2.08 -16.76
N LEU A 19 7.14 3.16 -16.82
CA LEU A 19 7.66 4.51 -17.03
C LEU A 19 8.67 4.94 -15.96
N PHE A 20 8.35 4.71 -14.69
CA PHE A 20 9.27 5.05 -13.59
C PHE A 20 10.58 4.25 -13.69
N THR A 21 10.52 3.01 -14.17
CA THR A 21 11.71 2.16 -14.36
C THR A 21 12.52 2.58 -15.59
N GLU A 22 11.86 2.98 -16.68
CA GLU A 22 12.49 3.34 -17.96
C GLU A 22 13.18 4.71 -17.92
N GLN A 23 12.53 5.72 -17.32
CA GLN A 23 12.95 7.12 -17.43
C GLN A 23 12.97 7.87 -16.09
N GLY A 24 12.68 7.18 -14.98
CA GLY A 24 12.60 7.79 -13.66
C GLY A 24 11.25 8.43 -13.36
N TYR A 25 11.01 8.68 -12.06
CA TYR A 25 9.75 9.24 -11.58
C TYR A 25 9.54 10.68 -12.08
N ASP A 26 10.54 11.55 -11.93
CA ASP A 26 10.45 12.99 -12.23
C ASP A 26 10.20 13.27 -13.72
N ALA A 27 10.72 12.41 -14.61
CA ALA A 27 10.52 12.53 -16.05
C ALA A 27 9.16 11.97 -16.51
N THR A 28 8.38 11.38 -15.62
CA THR A 28 7.13 10.68 -15.94
C THR A 28 5.90 11.55 -15.67
N THR A 29 5.11 11.76 -16.72
CA THR A 29 3.89 12.56 -16.65
C THR A 29 2.62 11.70 -16.64
N VAL A 30 1.56 12.23 -16.02
CA VAL A 30 0.22 11.63 -16.06
C VAL A 30 -0.26 11.37 -17.49
N THR A 31 0.11 12.25 -18.44
CA THR A 31 -0.25 12.10 -19.85
C THR A 31 0.41 10.85 -20.44
N GLN A 32 1.72 10.66 -20.24
CA GLN A 32 2.45 9.48 -20.71
C GLN A 32 1.87 8.19 -20.11
N ILE A 33 1.53 8.20 -18.82
CA ILE A 33 0.92 7.05 -18.15
C ILE A 33 -0.43 6.71 -18.76
N ALA A 34 -1.28 7.72 -18.99
CA ALA A 34 -2.61 7.54 -19.57
C ALA A 34 -2.53 6.99 -21.01
N GLU A 35 -1.65 7.56 -21.84
CA GLU A 35 -1.38 7.11 -23.21
C GLU A 35 -0.90 5.65 -23.23
N ARG A 36 0.10 5.31 -22.41
CA ARG A 36 0.65 3.95 -22.28
C ARG A 36 -0.42 2.94 -21.85
N ALA A 37 -1.32 3.33 -20.96
CA ALA A 37 -2.40 2.49 -20.46
C ALA A 37 -3.62 2.40 -21.39
N GLY A 38 -3.61 3.13 -22.51
CA GLY A 38 -4.71 3.21 -23.47
C GLY A 38 -5.96 3.88 -22.90
N VAL A 39 -5.80 4.87 -22.01
CA VAL A 39 -6.90 5.61 -21.38
C VAL A 39 -6.71 7.12 -21.51
N THR A 40 -7.79 7.87 -21.30
CA THR A 40 -7.71 9.34 -21.31
C THR A 40 -7.18 9.88 -19.98
N LYS A 41 -6.54 11.07 -20.00
CA LYS A 41 -6.13 11.80 -18.80
C LYS A 41 -7.29 12.05 -17.81
N SER A 42 -8.49 12.31 -18.31
CA SER A 42 -9.70 12.42 -17.46
C SER A 42 -10.05 11.09 -16.77
N THR A 43 -9.83 9.96 -17.44
CA THR A 43 -10.03 8.63 -16.85
C THR A 43 -8.98 8.33 -15.80
N PHE A 44 -7.72 8.74 -16.00
CA PHE A 44 -6.68 8.67 -14.97
C PHE A 44 -7.13 9.38 -13.68
N PHE A 45 -7.49 10.67 -13.76
CA PHE A 45 -7.88 11.41 -12.56
C PHE A 45 -9.12 10.81 -11.89
N ARG A 46 -10.12 10.40 -12.68
CA ARG A 46 -11.30 9.72 -12.13
C ARG A 46 -10.97 8.43 -11.35
N HIS A 47 -9.87 7.74 -11.67
CA HIS A 47 -9.43 6.54 -10.95
C HIS A 47 -8.60 6.83 -9.69
N PHE A 48 -7.84 7.93 -9.67
CA PHE A 48 -6.88 8.22 -8.61
C PHE A 48 -7.28 9.39 -7.69
N SER A 49 -8.36 10.10 -7.99
CA SER A 49 -8.72 11.30 -7.22
C SER A 49 -9.23 11.03 -5.81
N ASP A 50 -9.81 9.88 -5.47
CA ASP A 50 -10.42 9.68 -4.14
C ASP A 50 -10.46 8.21 -3.69
N LYS A 51 -9.37 7.45 -3.87
CA LYS A 51 -9.40 6.03 -3.50
C LYS A 51 -9.13 5.86 -2.00
N PRO A 52 -10.09 5.36 -1.19
CA PRO A 52 -9.82 5.04 0.20
C PRO A 52 -8.71 3.99 0.26
N ALA A 53 -7.76 4.18 1.19
CA ALA A 53 -6.57 3.32 1.31
C ALA A 53 -6.93 1.82 1.37
N SER A 54 -8.06 1.46 2.00
CA SER A 54 -8.57 0.09 2.06
C SER A 54 -8.87 -0.53 0.69
N SER A 55 -9.37 0.24 -0.28
CA SER A 55 -9.65 -0.25 -1.64
C SER A 55 -8.36 -0.44 -2.46
N ALA A 56 -7.27 0.22 -2.06
CA ALA A 56 -5.95 0.01 -2.65
C ALA A 56 -5.31 -1.34 -2.24
N MET A 57 -5.89 -2.04 -1.25
CA MET A 57 -5.28 -3.21 -0.62
C MET A 57 -6.03 -4.53 -0.83
N GLY A 58 -7.06 -4.53 -1.68
CA GLY A 58 -7.78 -5.75 -2.04
C GLY A 58 -6.97 -6.68 -2.96
N PRO A 59 -7.41 -7.95 -3.12
CA PRO A 59 -6.71 -8.97 -3.91
C PRO A 59 -6.43 -8.54 -5.35
N ALA A 60 -7.30 -7.72 -5.96
CA ALA A 60 -7.09 -7.17 -7.30
C ALA A 60 -5.84 -6.28 -7.45
N ASN A 61 -5.30 -5.73 -6.36
CA ASN A 61 -4.08 -4.91 -6.38
C ASN A 61 -2.84 -5.67 -5.87
N ARG A 62 -3.01 -6.93 -5.42
CA ARG A 62 -1.92 -7.80 -4.95
C ARG A 62 -0.85 -7.97 -6.03
N GLU A 63 -1.28 -8.18 -7.27
CA GLU A 63 -0.41 -8.37 -8.45
C GLU A 63 0.50 -7.17 -8.73
N LEU A 64 0.16 -5.99 -8.19
CA LEU A 64 0.93 -4.76 -8.36
C LEU A 64 1.99 -4.59 -7.26
N GLY A 65 1.93 -5.37 -6.18
CA GLY A 65 2.81 -5.23 -5.00
C GLY A 65 4.31 -5.26 -5.35
N PRO A 66 4.82 -6.31 -6.03
CA PRO A 66 6.23 -6.39 -6.40
C PRO A 66 6.69 -5.24 -7.30
N ARG A 67 5.81 -4.83 -8.23
CA ARG A 67 6.08 -3.74 -9.19
C ARG A 67 6.14 -2.37 -8.50
N LEU A 68 5.21 -2.11 -7.58
CA LEU A 68 5.20 -0.90 -6.75
C LEU A 68 6.43 -0.85 -5.83
N LYS A 69 6.81 -1.98 -5.22
CA LYS A 69 8.02 -2.08 -4.38
C LYS A 69 9.28 -1.75 -5.18
N ALA A 70 9.41 -2.29 -6.39
CA ALA A 70 10.55 -1.99 -7.27
C ALA A 70 10.60 -0.49 -7.63
N ALA A 71 9.46 0.11 -7.98
CA ALA A 71 9.38 1.54 -8.29
C ALA A 71 9.76 2.42 -7.09
N VAL A 72 9.32 2.08 -5.87
CA VAL A 72 9.69 2.80 -4.64
C VAL A 72 11.20 2.69 -4.40
N VAL A 73 11.81 1.51 -4.55
CA VAL A 73 13.26 1.35 -4.38
C VAL A 73 14.04 2.21 -5.40
N ALA A 74 13.53 2.37 -6.61
CA ALA A 74 14.20 3.10 -7.69
C ALA A 74 14.14 4.65 -7.59
N SER A 75 13.36 5.23 -6.67
CA SER A 75 13.17 6.69 -6.58
C SER A 75 13.17 7.21 -5.15
N THR A 76 14.07 8.16 -4.84
CA THR A 76 14.13 8.84 -3.54
C THR A 76 12.81 9.53 -3.19
N GLU A 77 12.17 10.22 -4.14
CA GLU A 77 10.89 10.88 -3.89
C GLU A 77 9.80 9.87 -3.52
N LEU A 78 9.77 8.70 -4.18
CA LEU A 78 8.81 7.66 -3.84
C LEU A 78 9.09 7.05 -2.46
N GLN A 79 10.36 6.93 -2.06
CA GLN A 79 10.73 6.51 -0.69
C GLN A 79 10.25 7.51 0.35
N GLU A 80 10.44 8.81 0.12
CA GLU A 80 9.97 9.86 1.02
C GLU A 80 8.45 9.86 1.14
N ARG A 81 7.73 9.69 0.02
CA ARG A 81 6.26 9.58 0.02
C ARG A 81 5.78 8.32 0.75
N ASP A 82 6.47 7.20 0.60
CA ASP A 82 6.15 5.96 1.33
C ASP A 82 6.38 6.12 2.85
N ALA A 83 7.47 6.79 3.24
CA ALA A 83 7.75 7.12 4.63
C ALA A 83 6.65 8.03 5.21
N LEU A 84 6.25 9.09 4.52
CA LEU A 84 5.16 9.97 4.94
C LEU A 84 3.82 9.24 5.07
N LYS A 85 3.49 8.33 4.15
CA LYS A 85 2.29 7.47 4.26
C LYS A 85 2.35 6.59 5.50
N SER A 86 3.53 6.08 5.85
CA SER A 86 3.73 5.24 7.03
C SER A 86 3.49 6.02 8.31
N VAL A 87 4.00 7.26 8.39
CA VAL A 87 3.73 8.19 9.50
C VAL A 87 2.23 8.48 9.62
N GLY A 88 1.56 8.76 8.50
CA GLY A 88 0.11 8.98 8.48
C GLY A 88 -0.68 7.75 8.95
N LEU A 89 -0.25 6.55 8.58
CA LEU A 89 -0.86 5.30 9.03
C LEU A 89 -0.67 5.09 10.53
N ALA A 90 0.52 5.33 11.06
CA ALA A 90 0.80 5.25 12.50
C ALA A 90 -0.08 6.22 13.30
N ALA A 91 -0.24 7.45 12.82
CA ALA A 91 -1.12 8.44 13.43
C ALA A 91 -2.60 8.00 13.39
N ALA A 92 -3.06 7.45 12.26
CA ALA A 92 -4.42 6.94 12.12
C ALA A 92 -4.68 5.73 13.05
N MET A 93 -3.74 4.80 13.14
CA MET A 93 -3.82 3.66 14.05
C MET A 93 -3.84 4.12 15.51
N THR A 94 -2.96 5.05 15.88
CA THR A 94 -2.91 5.65 17.22
C THR A 94 -4.25 6.29 17.57
N ALA A 95 -4.78 7.18 16.71
CA ALA A 95 -6.07 7.82 16.91
C ALA A 95 -7.21 6.80 17.09
N ALA A 96 -7.18 5.72 16.31
CA ALA A 96 -8.16 4.66 16.41
C ALA A 96 -8.03 3.84 17.71
N LEU A 97 -6.82 3.68 18.26
CA LEU A 97 -6.60 3.02 19.56
C LEU A 97 -7.02 3.93 20.73
N ILE A 98 -6.77 5.24 20.64
CA ILE A 98 -7.27 6.24 21.60
C ILE A 98 -8.79 6.18 21.66
N ALA A 99 -9.47 6.17 20.50
CA ALA A 99 -10.91 6.07 20.42
C ALA A 99 -11.48 4.77 21.04
N ARG A 100 -10.66 3.73 21.19
CA ARG A 100 -11.01 2.46 21.84
C ARG A 100 -10.63 2.40 23.32
N GLY A 101 -10.08 3.48 23.89
CA GLY A 101 -9.74 3.59 25.31
C GLY A 101 -8.39 2.98 25.69
N VAL A 102 -7.47 2.80 24.75
CA VAL A 102 -6.11 2.30 25.05
C VAL A 102 -5.31 3.38 25.81
N PRO A 103 -4.64 3.05 26.94
CA PRO A 103 -3.89 4.01 27.75
C PRO A 103 -2.68 4.66 27.05
N ASP A 104 -2.48 5.94 27.36
CA ASP A 104 -1.54 6.88 26.73
C ASP A 104 -0.08 6.41 26.59
N PRO A 105 0.59 5.78 27.59
CA PRO A 105 1.99 5.40 27.42
C PRO A 105 2.19 4.28 26.39
N THR A 106 1.14 3.51 26.08
CA THR A 106 1.22 2.35 25.16
C THR A 106 0.66 2.63 23.77
N VAL A 107 -0.13 3.70 23.62
CA VAL A 107 -0.94 3.90 22.41
C VAL A 107 -0.11 4.24 21.17
N HIS A 108 0.93 5.06 21.34
CA HIS A 108 1.86 5.40 20.26
C HIS A 108 2.72 4.20 19.85
N LEU A 109 3.26 3.45 20.83
CA LEU A 109 4.03 2.24 20.58
C LEU A 109 3.18 1.18 19.86
N ALA A 110 1.93 1.00 20.29
CA ALA A 110 1.00 0.08 19.65
C ALA A 110 0.65 0.51 18.21
N GLY A 111 0.54 1.81 17.95
CA GLY A 111 0.37 2.36 16.60
C GLY A 111 1.55 2.00 15.68
N GLU A 112 2.78 2.24 16.13
CA GLU A 112 4.00 1.93 15.39
C GLU A 112 4.18 0.41 15.16
N LEU A 113 3.97 -0.40 16.20
CA LEU A 113 4.00 -1.86 16.08
C LEU A 113 2.92 -2.37 15.11
N GLY A 114 1.73 -1.74 15.10
CA GLY A 114 0.67 -2.02 14.14
C GLY A 114 1.09 -1.76 12.69
N VAL A 115 1.82 -0.65 12.43
CA VAL A 115 2.37 -0.36 11.10
C VAL A 115 3.41 -1.40 10.69
N LEU A 116 4.28 -1.83 11.60
CA LEU A 116 5.28 -2.87 11.33
C LEU A 116 4.63 -4.22 11.01
N ALA A 117 3.65 -4.64 11.82
CA ALA A 117 2.88 -5.86 11.61
C ALA A 117 2.19 -5.83 10.23
N PHE A 118 1.54 -4.71 9.92
CA PHE A 118 0.86 -4.51 8.66
C PHE A 118 1.80 -4.56 7.45
N LYS A 119 2.94 -3.86 7.48
CA LYS A 119 3.91 -3.87 6.37
C LYS A 119 4.46 -5.27 6.11
N ARG A 120 4.76 -6.00 7.20
CA ARG A 120 5.25 -7.39 7.11
C ARG A 120 4.17 -8.33 6.58
N GLY A 121 2.95 -8.24 7.10
CA GLY A 121 1.82 -9.03 6.61
C GLY A 121 1.49 -8.72 5.15
N TYR A 122 1.58 -7.47 4.72
CA TYR A 122 1.38 -7.09 3.32
C TYR A 122 2.46 -7.67 2.40
N ALA A 123 3.73 -7.61 2.81
CA ALA A 123 4.82 -8.23 2.06
C ALA A 123 4.59 -9.75 1.91
N GLN A 124 4.31 -10.45 3.00
CA GLN A 124 4.04 -11.89 3.01
C GLN A 124 2.82 -12.25 2.15
N TRP A 125 1.73 -11.51 2.30
CA TRP A 125 0.52 -11.71 1.48
C TRP A 125 0.78 -11.43 0.00
N SER A 126 1.58 -10.41 -0.34
CA SER A 126 1.91 -10.11 -1.74
C SER A 126 2.81 -11.17 -2.39
N GLU A 127 3.56 -11.91 -1.58
CA GLU A 127 4.52 -12.94 -1.99
C GLU A 127 3.95 -14.37 -1.86
N SER A 128 2.82 -14.57 -1.17
CA SER A 128 2.16 -15.88 -0.98
C SER A 128 1.55 -16.45 -2.27
N ASP A 129 1.09 -17.70 -2.24
CA ASP A 129 0.55 -18.38 -3.43
C ASP A 129 -0.75 -17.72 -3.94
N ARG A 130 -1.04 -17.84 -5.24
CA ARG A 130 -2.19 -17.17 -5.88
C ARG A 130 -3.55 -17.64 -5.36
N ASP A 131 -3.61 -18.86 -4.83
CA ASP A 131 -4.81 -19.48 -4.23
C ASP A 131 -5.07 -19.07 -2.78
N ASP A 132 -4.29 -18.13 -2.24
CA ASP A 132 -4.55 -17.53 -0.92
C ASP A 132 -5.82 -16.66 -0.94
N THR A 133 -6.95 -17.30 -0.63
CA THR A 133 -8.27 -16.67 -0.56
C THR A 133 -8.51 -15.92 0.75
N GLU A 134 -7.65 -16.09 1.75
CA GLU A 134 -7.90 -15.55 3.10
C GLU A 134 -7.66 -14.03 3.19
N GLY A 135 -6.99 -13.46 2.18
CA GLY A 135 -6.77 -12.02 2.04
C GLY A 135 -5.68 -11.49 2.98
N LEU A 136 -5.57 -10.18 3.11
CA LEU A 136 -4.46 -9.55 3.85
C LEU A 136 -4.54 -9.72 5.38
N ALA A 137 -5.75 -9.78 5.93
CA ALA A 137 -5.96 -9.67 7.38
C ALA A 137 -5.27 -10.78 8.20
N PRO A 138 -5.32 -12.07 7.81
CA PRO A 138 -4.62 -13.14 8.51
C PRO A 138 -3.11 -12.95 8.56
N HIS A 139 -2.49 -12.50 7.45
CA HIS A 139 -1.06 -12.23 7.39
C HIS A 139 -0.65 -11.08 8.31
N ALA A 140 -1.45 -10.00 8.36
CA ALA A 140 -1.19 -8.88 9.25
C ALA A 140 -1.33 -9.26 10.74
N LEU A 141 -2.31 -10.12 11.08
CA LEU A 141 -2.50 -10.63 12.44
C LEU A 141 -1.36 -11.57 12.85
N ALA A 142 -0.97 -12.51 11.99
CA ALA A 142 0.17 -13.40 12.23
C ALA A 142 1.47 -12.60 12.45
N ALA A 143 1.71 -11.56 11.63
CA ALA A 143 2.85 -10.67 11.81
C ALA A 143 2.82 -9.88 13.13
N LEU A 144 1.63 -9.53 13.64
CA LEU A 144 1.46 -8.90 14.94
C LEU A 144 1.75 -9.87 16.09
N GLU A 145 1.30 -11.13 15.96
CA GLU A 145 1.61 -12.20 16.93
C GLU A 145 3.12 -12.47 17.00
N ASP A 146 3.79 -12.58 15.84
CA ASP A 146 5.25 -12.68 15.75
C ASP A 146 5.95 -11.52 16.47
N LEU A 147 5.50 -10.28 16.22
CA LEU A 147 6.07 -9.10 16.85
C LEU A 147 5.86 -9.11 18.36
N ARG A 148 4.69 -9.55 18.84
CA ARG A 148 4.40 -9.68 20.27
C ARG A 148 5.27 -10.76 20.93
N ALA A 149 5.48 -11.89 20.25
CA ALA A 149 6.36 -12.94 20.74
C ALA A 149 7.82 -12.46 20.81
N ALA A 150 8.28 -11.75 19.77
CA ALA A 150 9.62 -11.19 19.71
C ALA A 150 9.85 -10.09 20.76
N THR A 151 8.85 -9.25 21.07
CA THR A 151 9.00 -8.25 22.13
C THR A 151 8.98 -8.86 23.52
N ALA A 152 8.23 -9.95 23.73
CA ALA A 152 8.22 -10.69 24.99
C ALA A 152 9.55 -11.40 25.28
N SER A 153 10.30 -11.80 24.25
CA SER A 153 11.62 -12.45 24.44
C SER A 153 12.77 -11.46 24.71
N LEU A 154 12.51 -10.15 24.69
CA LEU A 154 13.50 -9.12 25.06
C LEU A 154 13.64 -8.94 26.59
N GLY A 155 12.83 -9.63 27.40
CA GLY A 155 12.85 -9.60 28.87
C GLY A 155 12.54 -10.96 29.49
#